data_AF-A0A524ENF8-F1
#
_entry.id   AF-A0A524ENF8-F1
#
_cell.length_a   1.000
_cell.length_b   1.000
_cell.length_c   1.000
_cell.angle_alpha   90.00
_cell.angle_beta   90.00
_cell.angle_gamma   90.00
#
_symmetry.space_group_name_H-M   'P 1'
#
loop_
_entity.id
_entity.type
_entity.pdbx_description
1 polymer ?
#
loop_
_entity_poly.entity_id
_entity_poly.type
_entity_poly.pdbx_seq_one_letter_code
_entity_poly.pdbx_strand_id
1 'polypeptide(L)'
;MTFLIDPFLLIGLTILSMRMGQKAKPQDPRRIGKLLSLFSLVVIIFTSTSLYNNGWWMDWFWIPLQPYATSGKDLMINSGIFAFESQNTQGLIDFLAYLQIALYPLWSFVGYSLYQRFMNRNSRR
;
A
#
# COMPACT_ATOMS: atom_id res chain seq x y z
N MET A 1 -12.94 -3.27 -0.06
CA MET A 1 -12.16 -2.05 0.21
C MET A 1 -10.69 -2.34 -0.06
N THR A 2 -10.14 -1.81 -1.14
CA THR A 2 -8.73 -2.01 -1.50
C THR A 2 -7.85 -1.30 -0.46
N PHE A 3 -8.40 -0.21 0.12
CA PHE A 3 -7.92 0.51 1.30
C PHE A 3 -7.59 -0.37 2.53
N LEU A 4 -8.30 -1.47 2.76
CA LEU A 4 -8.09 -2.37 3.91
C LEU A 4 -6.94 -3.37 3.67
N ILE A 5 -6.59 -3.61 2.41
CA ILE A 5 -5.49 -4.51 2.04
C ILE A 5 -4.16 -3.78 2.11
N ASP A 6 -4.16 -2.45 1.91
CA ASP A 6 -2.94 -1.63 1.89
C ASP A 6 -2.00 -1.82 3.09
N PRO A 7 -2.47 -1.93 4.35
CA PRO A 7 -1.61 -2.22 5.49
C PRO A 7 -0.85 -3.55 5.33
N PHE A 8 -1.56 -4.62 4.96
CA PHE A 8 -0.97 -5.94 4.77
C PHE A 8 -0.03 -5.96 3.56
N LEU A 9 -0.41 -5.27 2.49
CA LEU A 9 0.38 -5.16 1.27
C LEU A 9 1.66 -4.35 1.50
N LEU A 10 1.60 -3.23 2.22
CA LEU A 10 2.76 -2.42 2.60
C LEU A 10 3.72 -3.17 3.53
N ILE A 11 3.19 -3.89 4.53
CA ILE A 11 3.98 -4.75 5.40
C ILE A 11 4.68 -5.83 4.57
N GLY A 12 3.93 -6.53 3.69
CA GLY A 12 4.43 -7.60 2.84
C GLY A 12 5.50 -7.14 1.85
N LEU A 13 5.26 -6.03 1.14
CA LEU A 13 6.22 -5.45 0.20
C LEU A 13 7.47 -4.93 0.90
N THR A 14 7.35 -4.37 2.09
CA THR A 14 8.51 -3.97 2.89
C THR A 14 9.36 -5.18 3.26
N ILE A 15 8.75 -6.27 3.74
CA ILE A 15 9.45 -7.53 4.06
C ILE A 15 10.12 -8.12 2.81
N LEU A 16 9.40 -8.14 1.68
CA LEU A 16 9.91 -8.66 0.41
C LEU A 16 11.09 -7.83 -0.09
N SER A 17 10.97 -6.50 -0.06
CA SER A 17 12.02 -5.55 -0.43
C SER A 17 13.29 -5.77 0.39
N MET A 18 13.15 -5.92 1.70
CA MET A 18 14.26 -6.18 2.60
C MET A 18 14.91 -7.56 2.32
N ARG A 19 14.10 -8.58 2.04
CA ARG A 19 14.58 -9.91 1.68
C ARG A 19 15.30 -9.94 0.33
N MET A 20 14.80 -9.20 -0.66
CA MET A 20 15.47 -9.02 -1.96
C MET A 20 16.79 -8.27 -1.80
N GLY A 21 16.82 -7.21 -0.99
CA GLY A 21 18.03 -6.48 -0.64
C GLY A 21 19.12 -7.38 -0.04
N GLN A 22 18.74 -8.32 0.82
CA GLN A 22 19.68 -9.32 1.38
C GLN A 22 20.21 -10.34 0.38
N LYS A 23 19.40 -10.71 -0.62
CA LYS A 23 19.85 -11.65 -1.67
C LYS A 23 20.74 -10.97 -2.71
N ALA A 24 20.69 -9.65 -2.80
CA ALA A 24 21.56 -8.90 -3.68
C ALA A 24 23.02 -9.01 -3.16
N LYS A 25 23.99 -9.13 -4.08
CA LYS A 25 25.45 -9.13 -3.80
C LYS A 25 26.15 -7.74 -3.62
N PRO A 26 25.50 -6.58 -3.40
CA PRO A 26 26.24 -5.34 -3.24
C PRO A 26 26.83 -5.20 -1.84
N GLN A 27 27.74 -4.23 -1.73
CA GLN A 27 28.48 -3.87 -0.52
C GLN A 27 27.57 -3.48 0.68
N ASP A 28 26.30 -3.12 0.45
CA ASP A 28 25.34 -2.81 1.53
C ASP A 28 23.91 -3.33 1.22
N PRO A 29 23.61 -4.60 1.54
CA PRO A 29 22.30 -5.22 1.28
C PRO A 29 21.16 -4.53 2.06
N ARG A 30 21.47 -3.87 3.19
CA ARG A 30 20.46 -3.19 4.02
C ARG A 30 20.00 -1.89 3.36
N ARG A 31 20.90 -1.14 2.71
CA ARG A 31 20.53 0.08 1.96
C ARG A 31 19.62 -0.25 0.78
N ILE A 32 19.90 -1.31 0.03
CA ILE A 32 19.05 -1.68 -1.11
C ILE A 32 17.65 -2.10 -0.66
N GLY A 33 17.55 -2.90 0.40
CA GLY A 33 16.25 -3.27 0.95
C GLY A 33 15.42 -2.05 1.37
N LYS A 34 16.07 -1.06 2.00
CA LYS A 34 15.42 0.20 2.38
C LYS A 34 15.00 1.04 1.17
N LEU A 35 15.84 1.15 0.14
CA LEU A 35 15.51 1.87 -1.09
C LEU A 35 14.33 1.24 -1.82
N LEU A 36 14.31 -0.09 -1.94
CA LEU A 36 13.18 -0.83 -2.55
C LEU A 36 11.89 -0.65 -1.74
N SER A 37 12.00 -0.68 -0.41
CA SER A 37 10.86 -0.43 0.47
C SER A 37 10.33 1.00 0.33
N LEU A 38 11.22 1.99 0.30
CA LEU A 38 10.85 3.39 0.11
C LEU A 38 10.22 3.62 -1.26
N PHE A 39 10.79 3.02 -2.31
CA PHE A 39 10.23 3.07 -3.65
C PHE A 39 8.83 2.48 -3.69
N SER A 40 8.62 1.31 -3.09
CA SER A 40 7.31 0.67 -2.99
C SER A 40 6.29 1.55 -2.26
N LEU A 41 6.70 2.17 -1.14
CA LEU A 41 5.86 3.10 -0.39
C LEU A 41 5.45 4.30 -1.25
N VAL A 42 6.40 4.94 -1.95
CA VAL A 42 6.12 6.09 -2.82
C VAL A 42 5.18 5.70 -3.96
N VAL A 43 5.41 4.56 -4.60
CA VAL A 43 4.54 4.06 -5.68
C VAL A 43 3.12 3.82 -5.17
N ILE A 44 2.95 3.26 -3.97
CA ILE A 44 1.63 3.02 -3.38
C ILE A 44 0.95 4.33 -3.03
N ILE A 45 1.65 5.29 -2.38
CA ILE A 45 1.07 6.61 -2.09
C ILE A 45 0.63 7.29 -3.38
N PHE A 46 1.48 7.30 -4.41
CA PHE A 46 1.17 7.92 -5.69
C PHE A 46 -0.02 7.23 -6.38
N THR A 47 -0.06 5.90 -6.35
CA THR A 47 -1.11 5.11 -6.98
C THR A 47 -2.44 5.30 -6.30
N SER A 48 -2.47 5.18 -4.97
CA SER A 48 -3.66 5.39 -4.14
C SER A 48 -4.19 6.80 -4.28
N THR A 49 -3.32 7.82 -4.25
CA THR A 49 -3.74 9.22 -4.41
C THR A 49 -4.28 9.48 -5.82
N SER A 50 -3.64 8.93 -6.84
CA SER A 50 -4.08 9.08 -8.24
C SER A 50 -5.43 8.43 -8.50
N LEU A 51 -5.64 7.21 -7.99
CA LEU A 51 -6.92 6.51 -8.11
C LEU A 51 -8.02 7.24 -7.35
N TYR A 52 -7.72 7.72 -6.13
CA TYR A 52 -8.69 8.44 -5.31
C TYR A 52 -9.15 9.74 -5.96
N ASN A 53 -8.24 10.46 -6.62
CA ASN A 53 -8.54 11.71 -7.34
C ASN A 53 -9.07 11.49 -8.76
N ASN A 54 -9.30 10.24 -9.19
CA ASN A 54 -9.70 9.90 -10.57
C ASN A 54 -8.77 10.51 -11.63
N GLY A 55 -7.45 10.41 -11.42
CA GLY A 55 -6.47 10.86 -12.41
C GLY A 55 -6.57 10.04 -13.69
N TRP A 56 -6.69 10.70 -14.84
CA TRP A 56 -6.87 10.08 -16.16
C TRP A 56 -5.80 9.03 -16.52
N TRP A 57 -4.58 9.16 -15.99
CA TRP A 57 -3.51 8.19 -16.19
C TRP A 57 -3.70 6.87 -15.41
N MET A 58 -4.71 6.78 -14.53
CA MET A 58 -5.09 5.56 -13.82
C MET A 58 -6.35 4.91 -14.36
N ASP A 59 -6.91 5.43 -15.46
CA ASP A 59 -8.12 4.89 -16.07
C ASP A 59 -7.97 3.43 -16.49
N TRP A 60 -6.79 3.06 -17.00
CA TRP A 60 -6.46 1.69 -17.34
C TRP A 60 -6.54 0.72 -16.15
N PHE A 61 -6.44 1.20 -14.90
CA PHE A 61 -6.44 0.35 -13.71
C PHE A 61 -7.87 0.00 -13.25
N TRP A 62 -8.81 0.94 -13.37
CA TRP A 62 -10.17 0.75 -12.86
C TRP A 62 -11.20 0.43 -13.96
N ILE A 63 -10.98 0.87 -15.21
CA ILE A 63 -11.88 0.55 -16.35
C ILE A 63 -12.10 -0.96 -16.54
N PRO A 64 -11.07 -1.84 -16.46
CA PRO A 64 -11.28 -3.28 -16.63
C PRO A 64 -12.17 -3.93 -15.56
N LEU A 65 -12.44 -3.23 -14.46
CA LEU A 65 -13.25 -3.70 -13.34
C LEU A 65 -14.71 -3.24 -13.45
N GLN A 66 -15.09 -2.59 -14.55
CA GLN A 66 -16.49 -2.34 -14.89
C GLN A 66 -17.24 -3.68 -15.11
N PRO A 67 -18.50 -3.80 -14.66
CA PRO A 67 -19.36 -2.75 -14.08
C PRO A 67 -19.23 -2.58 -12.56
N TYR A 68 -18.33 -3.31 -11.90
CA TYR A 68 -18.21 -3.33 -10.43
C TYR A 68 -17.53 -2.09 -9.83
N ALA A 69 -16.82 -1.32 -10.65
CA ALA A 69 -16.23 -0.04 -10.27
C ALA A 69 -16.60 1.03 -11.29
N THR A 70 -17.20 2.12 -10.83
CA THR A 70 -17.62 3.25 -11.68
C THR A 70 -16.57 4.34 -11.82
N SER A 71 -15.57 4.36 -10.92
CA SER A 71 -14.43 5.30 -10.93
C SER A 71 -13.27 4.73 -10.12
N GLY A 72 -12.08 5.33 -10.21
CA GLY A 72 -10.93 4.97 -9.36
C GLY A 72 -11.23 5.16 -7.87
N LYS A 73 -11.94 6.24 -7.50
CA LYS A 73 -12.42 6.49 -6.14
C LYS A 73 -13.36 5.38 -5.67
N ASP A 74 -14.31 5.00 -6.51
CA ASP A 74 -15.26 3.92 -6.24
C ASP A 74 -14.56 2.56 -6.13
N LEU A 75 -13.54 2.28 -6.93
CA LEU A 75 -12.71 1.09 -6.79
C LEU A 75 -12.04 1.01 -5.41
N MET A 76 -11.50 2.12 -4.94
CA MET A 76 -10.79 2.19 -3.66
C MET A 76 -11.73 2.01 -2.47
N ILE A 77 -12.89 2.68 -2.51
CA ILE A 77 -13.89 2.69 -1.43
C ILE A 77 -14.75 1.44 -1.46
N ASN A 78 -15.16 0.99 -2.64
CA ASN A 78 -16.31 0.14 -2.86
C ASN A 78 -15.96 -1.23 -3.46
N SER A 79 -14.71 -1.72 -3.30
CA SER A 79 -14.36 -3.08 -3.69
C SER A 79 -15.05 -4.14 -2.82
N GLY A 80 -16.32 -4.39 -3.11
CA GLY A 80 -16.98 -5.69 -3.13
C GLY A 80 -17.52 -6.30 -1.85
N ILE A 81 -17.12 -5.86 -0.65
CA ILE A 81 -17.54 -6.55 0.61
C ILE A 81 -18.50 -5.71 1.47
N PHE A 82 -18.39 -4.39 1.39
CA PHE A 82 -19.29 -3.49 2.10
C PHE A 82 -19.78 -2.44 1.11
N ALA A 83 -21.05 -2.54 0.71
CA ALA A 83 -21.73 -1.55 -0.11
C ALA A 83 -21.96 -0.28 0.72
N PHE A 84 -20.88 0.48 0.97
CA PHE A 84 -21.01 1.81 1.52
C PHE A 84 -21.48 2.73 0.41
N GLU A 85 -22.68 3.30 0.54
CA GLU A 85 -23.18 4.32 -0.37
C GLU A 85 -22.21 5.51 -0.37
N SER A 86 -21.44 5.64 -1.45
CA SER A 86 -20.48 6.73 -1.65
C SER A 86 -21.15 8.11 -1.68
N GLN A 87 -22.48 8.17 -1.80
CA GLN A 87 -23.24 9.39 -2.02
C GLN A 87 -23.61 10.16 -0.74
N ASN A 88 -23.53 9.56 0.46
CA ASN A 88 -24.07 10.21 1.65
C ASN A 88 -23.27 10.00 2.95
N THR A 89 -21.96 10.25 2.91
CA THR A 89 -21.09 10.06 4.10
C THR A 89 -20.52 11.33 4.71
N GLN A 90 -21.06 12.52 4.40
CA GLN A 90 -20.60 13.81 5.00
C GLN A 90 -19.07 14.01 5.00
N GLY A 91 -18.35 13.44 4.03
CA GLY A 91 -16.88 13.52 3.97
C GLY A 91 -16.13 12.58 4.93
N LEU A 92 -16.81 11.72 5.70
CA LEU A 92 -16.20 10.72 6.57
C LEU A 92 -15.32 9.74 5.78
N ILE A 93 -15.81 9.26 4.62
CA ILE A 93 -15.04 8.34 3.77
C ILE A 93 -13.78 9.02 3.25
N ASP A 94 -13.89 10.28 2.86
CA ASP A 94 -12.77 11.07 2.37
C ASP A 94 -11.72 11.26 3.47
N PHE A 95 -12.15 11.61 4.69
CA PHE A 95 -11.27 11.71 5.85
C PHE A 95 -10.57 10.38 6.15
N LEU A 96 -11.30 9.25 6.16
CA LEU A 96 -10.73 7.92 6.41
C LEU A 96 -9.74 7.50 5.32
N ALA A 97 -10.02 7.83 4.06
CA ALA A 97 -9.11 7.58 2.94
C ALA A 97 -7.79 8.35 3.10
N TYR A 98 -7.87 9.66 3.38
CA TYR A 98 -6.68 10.47 3.64
C TYR A 98 -5.92 10.02 4.87
N LEU A 99 -6.63 9.67 5.95
CA LEU A 99 -6.03 9.17 7.18
C LEU A 99 -5.25 7.88 6.91
N GLN A 100 -5.80 6.94 6.15
CA GLN A 100 -5.09 5.72 5.83
C GLN A 100 -3.86 6.00 4.95
N ILE A 101 -3.95 6.86 3.93
CA ILE A 101 -2.80 7.23 3.11
C ILE A 101 -1.69 7.83 4.00
N ALA A 102 -2.07 8.70 4.95
CA ALA A 102 -1.15 9.27 5.93
C ALA A 102 -0.52 8.21 6.86
N LEU A 103 -1.20 7.09 7.09
CA LEU A 103 -0.70 5.94 7.87
C LEU A 103 0.16 4.96 7.05
N TYR A 104 0.28 5.09 5.73
CA TYR A 104 1.12 4.18 4.92
C TYR A 104 2.59 4.09 5.38
N PRO A 105 3.27 5.19 5.76
CA PRO A 105 4.62 5.11 6.31
C PRO A 105 4.68 4.29 7.60
N LEU A 106 3.64 4.35 8.43
CA LEU A 106 3.55 3.56 9.67
C LEU A 106 3.51 2.05 9.35
N TRP A 107 2.71 1.64 8.38
CA TRP A 107 2.61 0.23 7.98
C TRP A 107 3.93 -0.29 7.38
N SER A 108 4.63 0.53 6.60
CA SER A 108 5.98 0.18 6.14
C SER A 108 6.97 0.06 7.30
N PHE A 109 6.92 0.97 8.29
CA PHE A 109 7.74 0.87 9.50
C PHE A 109 7.45 -0.41 10.30
N VAL A 110 6.19 -0.83 10.40
CA VAL A 110 5.80 -2.10 11.03
C VAL A 110 6.43 -3.28 10.26
N GLY A 111 6.35 -3.29 8.93
CA GLY A 111 6.98 -4.34 8.11
C GLY A 111 8.49 -4.43 8.29
N TYR A 112 9.18 -3.29 8.34
CA TYR A 112 10.61 -3.23 8.63
C TYR A 112 10.94 -3.75 10.04
N SER A 113 10.18 -3.31 11.05
CA SER A 113 10.35 -3.74 12.45
C SER A 113 10.15 -5.24 12.62
N LEU A 114 9.11 -5.80 11.99
CA LEU A 114 8.86 -7.24 11.98
C LEU A 114 10.02 -7.99 11.34
N TYR A 115 10.49 -7.54 10.19
CA TYR A 115 11.62 -8.14 9.49
C TYR A 115 12.89 -8.19 10.34
N GLN A 116 13.23 -7.07 11.00
CA GLN A 116 14.37 -7.00 11.91
C GLN A 116 14.24 -7.99 13.07
N ARG A 117 13.04 -8.10 13.67
CA ARG A 117 12.78 -9.07 14.75
C ARG A 117 12.96 -10.51 14.28
N PHE A 118 12.48 -10.86 13.09
CA PHE A 118 12.65 -12.19 12.51
C PHE A 118 14.13 -12.53 12.26
N MET A 119 14.90 -11.62 11.66
CA MET A 119 16.32 -11.83 11.40
C MET A 119 17.13 -11.97 12.71
N ASN A 120 16.86 -11.13 13.72
CA ASN A 120 17.53 -11.22 15.01
C ASN A 120 17.24 -12.54 15.74
N ARG A 121 16.04 -13.11 15.56
CA ARG A 121 15.66 -14.40 16.15
C ARG A 121 16.37 -15.57 15.49
N ASN A 122 16.59 -15.51 14.17
CA ASN A 122 17.35 -16.52 13.42
C ASN A 122 18.86 -16.50 13.70
N SER A 123 19.43 -15.34 14.05
CA SER A 123 20.86 -15.22 14.38
C SER A 123 21.22 -15.77 15.77
N ARG A 124 20.22 -16.09 16.62
CA ARG A 124 20.41 -16.63 17.98
C ARG A 124 20.21 -18.15 18.06
N ARG A 125 19.89 -18.81 16.95
CA ARG A 125 19.81 -20.27 16.81
C ARG A 125 21.00 -20.74 16.01
#